data_AF-A0A381SUQ3-F1
#
_entry.id   AF-A0A381SUQ3-F1
#
_cell.length_a   1.000
_cell.length_b   1.000
_cell.length_c   1.000
_cell.angle_alpha   90.00
_cell.angle_beta   90.00
_cell.angle_gamma   90.00
#
_symmetry.space_group_name_H-M   'P 1'
#
loop_
_entity.id
_entity.type
_entity.pdbx_description
1 polymer ?
#
loop_
_entity_poly.entity_id
_entity_poly.type
_entity_poly.pdbx_seq_one_letter_code
_entity_poly.pdbx_strand_id
1 'polypeptide(L)'
;MAKVSNPAHTLEQLDGLSIEQAQALSLEDRGALLDLIIADGRNEATKSVSYRTGMYSDYFDEDLTRMLKVKAVKIYVRGTTSSNFDGQVVGDNLMDQYRACFRHVETTLTAARTSFSRVVNMVVFLTNMDNWEKFNEVFREFVPHRPCRAVIGTTGLAQKPLAIEIVDCFAYRVSD
;
A
#
# COMPACT_ATOMS: atom_id res chain seq x y z
N MET A 1 7.37 32.45 -25.76
CA MET A 1 7.14 32.39 -24.30
C MET A 1 6.23 31.20 -24.04
N ALA A 2 6.80 30.06 -23.65
CA ALA A 2 6.00 28.88 -23.32
C ALA A 2 5.20 29.20 -22.05
N LYS A 3 3.87 29.07 -22.13
CA LYS A 3 2.98 29.14 -20.96
C LYS A 3 3.52 28.15 -19.93
N VAL A 4 3.98 28.65 -18.79
CA VAL A 4 4.16 27.83 -17.60
C VAL A 4 2.75 27.37 -17.25
N SER A 5 2.39 26.15 -17.66
CA SER A 5 1.17 25.50 -17.22
C SER A 5 1.27 25.40 -15.71
N ASN A 6 0.38 26.09 -15.01
CA ASN A 6 0.22 25.87 -13.57
C ASN A 6 -0.04 24.36 -13.38
N PRO A 7 0.81 23.62 -12.65
CA PRO A 7 0.61 22.18 -12.52
C PRO A 7 -0.74 21.93 -11.85
N ALA A 8 -1.45 20.89 -12.30
CA ALA A 8 -2.68 20.48 -11.62
C ALA A 8 -2.29 19.96 -10.22
N HIS A 9 -2.80 20.61 -9.18
CA HIS A 9 -2.59 20.28 -7.77
C HIS A 9 -3.88 19.83 -7.07
N THR A 10 -5.00 19.76 -7.80
CA THR A 10 -6.29 19.27 -7.30
C THR A 10 -6.92 18.27 -8.27
N LEU A 11 -7.86 17.44 -7.78
CA LEU A 11 -8.61 16.51 -8.62
C LEU A 11 -9.48 17.23 -9.65
N GLU A 12 -10.09 18.37 -9.30
CA GLU A 12 -10.87 19.20 -10.23
C GLU A 12 -10.01 19.74 -11.38
N GLN A 13 -8.78 20.17 -11.09
CA GLN A 13 -7.83 20.60 -12.12
C GLN A 13 -7.43 19.44 -13.01
N LEU A 14 -7.16 18.26 -12.44
CA LEU A 14 -6.88 17.04 -13.19
C LEU A 14 -8.06 16.65 -14.09
N ASP A 15 -9.29 16.80 -13.61
CA ASP A 15 -10.51 16.50 -14.35
C ASP A 15 -10.63 17.38 -15.61
N GLY A 16 -10.22 18.65 -15.51
CA GLY A 16 -10.16 19.58 -16.64
C GLY A 16 -9.07 19.31 -17.68
N LEU A 17 -8.06 18.48 -17.38
CA LEU A 17 -7.01 18.12 -18.33
C LEU A 17 -7.42 16.98 -19.27
N SER A 18 -6.96 17.01 -20.52
CA SER A 18 -6.93 15.81 -21.36
C SER A 18 -5.93 14.79 -20.82
N ILE A 19 -6.01 13.54 -21.29
CA ILE A 19 -5.04 12.50 -20.92
C ILE A 19 -3.63 12.94 -21.31
N GLU A 20 -3.44 13.45 -22.53
CA GLU A 20 -2.13 13.88 -23.04
C GLU A 20 -1.56 15.04 -22.21
N GLN A 21 -2.40 16.00 -21.82
CA GLN A 21 -1.98 17.12 -20.98
C GLN A 21 -1.57 16.66 -19.58
N ALA A 22 -2.34 15.74 -18.97
CA ALA A 22 -2.03 15.20 -17.65
C ALA A 22 -0.75 14.35 -17.68
N GLN A 23 -0.56 13.55 -18.73
CA GLN A 23 0.63 12.70 -18.88
C GLN A 23 1.91 13.50 -19.17
N ALA A 24 1.79 14.73 -19.68
CA ALA A 24 2.91 15.65 -19.87
C ALA A 24 3.39 16.31 -18.55
N LEU A 25 2.65 16.17 -17.45
CA LEU A 25 3.10 16.62 -16.13
C LEU A 25 4.30 15.81 -15.63
N SER A 26 5.07 16.42 -14.73
CA SER A 26 6.23 15.76 -14.12
C SER A 26 5.82 14.50 -13.35
N LEU A 27 6.77 13.58 -13.14
CA LEU A 27 6.53 12.39 -12.31
C LEU A 27 6.12 12.76 -10.88
N GLU A 28 6.66 13.86 -10.36
CA GLU A 28 6.34 14.38 -9.04
C GLU A 28 4.89 14.87 -8.97
N ASP A 29 4.47 15.70 -9.92
CA ASP A 29 3.09 16.22 -9.99
C ASP A 29 2.08 15.08 -10.18
N ARG A 30 2.36 14.14 -11.10
CA ARG A 30 1.50 12.96 -11.29
C ARG A 30 1.47 12.08 -10.05
N GLY A 31 2.59 11.98 -9.32
CA GLY A 31 2.67 11.29 -8.04
C GLY A 31 1.78 11.93 -6.98
N ALA A 32 1.83 13.26 -6.83
CA ALA A 32 0.98 13.99 -5.90
C ALA A 32 -0.51 13.85 -6.26
N LEU A 33 -0.84 13.91 -7.54
CA LEU A 33 -2.21 13.66 -8.03
C LEU A 33 -2.66 12.22 -7.74
N LEU A 34 -1.79 11.22 -7.90
CA LEU A 34 -2.09 9.84 -7.51
C LEU A 34 -2.39 9.72 -6.01
N ASP A 35 -1.67 10.44 -5.15
CA ASP A 35 -1.97 10.45 -3.71
C ASP A 35 -3.36 11.01 -3.42
N LEU A 36 -3.77 12.07 -4.14
CA LEU A 36 -5.13 12.61 -4.06
C LEU A 36 -6.18 11.61 -4.54
N ILE A 37 -5.94 10.92 -5.66
CA ILE A 37 -6.88 9.90 -6.20
C ILE A 37 -7.09 8.78 -5.18
N ILE A 38 -6.00 8.26 -4.59
CA ILE A 38 -6.07 7.19 -3.59
C ILE A 38 -6.79 7.70 -2.32
N ALA A 39 -6.54 8.94 -1.91
CA ALA A 39 -7.21 9.54 -0.75
C ALA A 39 -8.71 9.73 -0.97
N ASP A 40 -9.13 10.20 -2.15
CA ASP A 40 -10.53 10.40 -2.54
C ASP A 40 -11.29 9.06 -2.62
N GLY A 41 -10.64 8.01 -3.13
CA GLY A 41 -11.23 6.67 -3.20
C GLY A 41 -11.26 5.90 -1.87
N ARG A 42 -10.69 6.44 -0.78
CA ARG A 42 -10.72 5.81 0.57
C ARG A 42 -12.05 6.05 1.29
N ASN A 43 -13.17 5.79 0.62
CA ASN A 43 -14.50 5.97 1.20
C ASN A 43 -14.81 4.93 2.29
N GLU A 44 -15.44 5.38 3.37
CA GLU A 44 -16.07 4.47 4.32
C GLU A 44 -17.32 3.86 3.69
N ALA A 45 -17.47 2.53 3.74
CA ALA A 45 -18.66 1.87 3.20
C ALA A 45 -19.95 2.22 3.95
N THR A 46 -19.84 2.82 5.14
CA THR A 46 -20.98 3.18 5.98
C THR A 46 -20.76 4.54 6.63
N LYS A 47 -21.84 5.25 6.95
CA LYS A 47 -21.80 6.49 7.77
C LYS A 47 -21.61 6.22 9.27
N SER A 48 -21.40 4.97 9.66
CA SER A 48 -21.26 4.54 11.05
C SER A 48 -19.80 4.30 11.38
N VAL A 49 -19.38 4.71 12.59
CA VAL A 49 -18.04 4.41 13.10
C VAL A 49 -17.96 2.93 13.40
N SER A 50 -17.22 2.19 12.57
CA SER A 50 -16.97 0.76 12.79
C SER A 50 -15.77 0.53 13.69
N TYR A 51 -15.81 -0.52 14.51
CA TYR A 51 -14.59 -1.03 15.15
C TYR A 51 -13.55 -1.50 14.12
N ARG A 52 -14.02 -1.92 12.93
CA ARG A 52 -13.18 -2.24 11.77
C ARG A 52 -12.82 -0.93 11.08
N THR A 53 -11.80 -0.27 11.60
CA THR A 53 -11.27 0.98 11.07
C THR A 53 -10.30 0.67 9.93
N GLY A 54 -10.65 1.03 8.70
CA GLY A 54 -9.83 0.83 7.50
C GLY A 54 -10.63 0.96 6.20
N MET A 55 -9.93 0.92 5.06
CA MET A 55 -10.57 0.97 3.75
C MET A 55 -11.42 -0.30 3.53
N TYR A 56 -12.69 -0.12 3.16
CA TYR A 56 -13.64 -1.21 2.96
C TYR A 56 -13.59 -1.80 1.56
N SER A 57 -13.25 -0.96 0.58
CA SER A 57 -13.05 -1.34 -0.82
C SER A 57 -12.07 -0.36 -1.45
N ASP A 58 -11.36 -0.83 -2.45
CA ASP A 58 -10.53 -0.05 -3.38
C ASP A 58 -11.38 0.72 -4.40
N TYR A 59 -12.27 1.61 -3.93
CA TYR A 59 -13.15 2.39 -4.82
C TYR A 59 -12.38 3.22 -5.86
N PHE A 60 -11.12 3.61 -5.60
CA PHE A 60 -10.30 4.31 -6.60
C PHE A 60 -10.04 3.50 -7.89
N ASP A 61 -10.17 2.17 -7.89
CA ASP A 61 -10.03 1.37 -9.11
C ASP A 61 -11.22 1.60 -10.08
N GLU A 62 -12.32 2.21 -9.61
CA GLU A 62 -13.43 2.63 -10.47
C GLU A 62 -13.11 3.89 -11.28
N ASP A 63 -12.23 4.75 -10.78
CA ASP A 63 -11.81 5.99 -11.44
C ASP A 63 -10.67 5.73 -12.44
N LEU A 64 -10.96 4.85 -13.41
CA LEU A 64 -10.03 4.48 -14.48
C LEU A 64 -9.55 5.70 -15.27
N THR A 65 -10.36 6.76 -15.35
CA THR A 65 -10.01 7.98 -16.07
C THR A 65 -8.88 8.73 -15.37
N ARG A 66 -9.00 9.03 -14.08
CA ARG A 66 -7.93 9.73 -13.35
C ARG A 66 -6.67 8.86 -13.22
N MET A 67 -6.84 7.55 -13.01
CA MET A 67 -5.73 6.60 -12.99
C MET A 67 -4.96 6.59 -14.32
N LEU A 68 -5.66 6.63 -15.46
CA LEU A 68 -5.04 6.71 -16.79
C LEU A 68 -4.35 8.05 -17.04
N LYS A 69 -4.95 9.17 -16.60
CA LYS A 69 -4.36 10.51 -16.71
C LYS A 69 -3.00 10.61 -16.03
N VAL A 70 -2.81 9.97 -14.87
CA VAL A 70 -1.52 9.98 -14.15
C VAL A 70 -0.58 8.82 -14.53
N LYS A 71 -1.01 7.91 -15.41
CA LYS A 71 -0.32 6.65 -15.74
C LYS A 71 -0.05 5.80 -14.49
N ALA A 72 -1.04 5.69 -13.61
CA ALA A 72 -0.97 4.84 -12.43
C ALA A 72 -0.81 3.37 -12.85
N VAL A 73 0.10 2.66 -12.20
CA VAL A 73 0.32 1.23 -12.39
C VAL A 73 0.32 0.52 -11.04
N LYS A 74 -0.28 -0.66 -11.01
CA LYS A 74 -0.34 -1.54 -9.83
C LYS A 74 0.99 -2.26 -9.66
N ILE A 75 1.48 -2.29 -8.43
CA ILE A 75 2.73 -2.94 -8.02
C ILE A 75 2.41 -4.02 -7.01
N TYR A 76 2.69 -5.27 -7.38
CA TYR A 76 2.56 -6.40 -6.49
C TYR A 76 3.85 -6.62 -5.70
N VAL A 77 3.70 -6.80 -4.40
CA VAL A 77 4.75 -7.26 -3.52
C VAL A 77 4.62 -8.77 -3.39
N ARG A 78 5.72 -9.49 -3.56
CA ARG A 78 5.73 -10.95 -3.39
C ARG A 78 5.39 -11.35 -1.95
N GLY A 79 4.95 -12.59 -1.76
CA GLY A 79 4.85 -13.22 -0.45
C GLY A 79 6.14 -13.00 0.36
N THR A 80 6.01 -12.37 1.52
CA THR A 80 7.14 -11.87 2.31
C THR A 80 7.04 -12.29 3.76
N THR A 81 8.10 -12.90 4.27
CA THR A 81 8.23 -13.35 5.65
C THR A 81 9.32 -12.55 6.38
N SER A 82 9.62 -12.94 7.61
CA SER A 82 10.77 -12.44 8.38
C SER A 82 12.12 -13.05 7.96
N SER A 83 12.20 -13.97 7.00
CA SER A 83 13.49 -14.57 6.61
C SER A 83 14.33 -13.68 5.70
N ASN A 84 15.66 -13.72 5.85
CA ASN A 84 16.61 -13.10 4.93
C ASN A 84 16.80 -13.94 3.64
N PHE A 85 17.70 -13.50 2.75
CA PHE A 85 18.00 -14.17 1.48
C PHE A 85 18.56 -15.59 1.65
N ASP A 86 19.24 -15.87 2.76
CA ASP A 86 19.76 -17.20 3.09
C ASP A 86 18.69 -18.10 3.73
N GLY A 87 17.46 -17.61 3.85
CA GLY A 87 16.34 -18.32 4.47
C GLY A 87 16.37 -18.34 5.99
N GLN A 88 17.29 -17.62 6.64
CA GLN A 88 17.38 -17.53 8.10
C GLN A 88 16.34 -16.53 8.62
N VAL A 89 15.69 -16.88 9.73
CA VAL A 89 14.73 -15.98 10.39
C VAL A 89 15.45 -14.76 10.95
N VAL A 90 14.96 -13.57 10.60
CA VAL A 90 15.45 -12.29 11.14
C VAL A 90 14.55 -11.85 12.28
N GLY A 91 15.18 -11.55 13.43
CA GLY A 91 14.51 -11.08 14.64
C GLY A 91 14.57 -12.10 15.77
N ASP A 92 15.00 -11.66 16.95
CA ASP A 92 15.23 -12.52 18.11
C ASP A 92 13.95 -12.90 18.86
N ASN A 93 12.88 -12.12 18.65
CA ASN A 93 11.56 -12.36 19.21
C ASN A 93 10.46 -12.09 18.17
N LEU A 94 9.22 -12.35 18.59
CA LEU A 94 8.04 -12.21 17.74
C LEU A 94 7.89 -10.80 17.12
N MET A 95 8.08 -9.75 17.93
CA MET A 95 7.94 -8.37 17.47
C MET A 95 9.00 -8.02 16.43
N ASP A 96 10.23 -8.51 16.63
CA ASP A 96 11.32 -8.29 15.70
C ASP A 96 11.10 -9.03 14.38
N GLN A 97 10.52 -10.24 14.41
CA GLN A 97 10.10 -10.92 13.19
C GLN A 97 9.01 -10.15 12.43
N TYR A 98 8.02 -9.60 13.14
CA TYR A 98 7.01 -8.75 12.51
C TYR A 98 7.66 -7.53 11.83
N ARG A 99 8.51 -6.80 12.55
CA ARG A 99 9.23 -5.64 11.98
C ARG A 99 10.13 -6.04 10.81
N ALA A 100 10.80 -7.19 10.87
CA ALA A 100 11.62 -7.68 9.77
C ALA A 100 10.79 -7.92 8.50
N CYS A 101 9.63 -8.58 8.63
CA CYS A 101 8.70 -8.79 7.52
C CYS A 101 8.25 -7.46 6.89
N PHE A 102 7.84 -6.47 7.70
CA PHE A 102 7.45 -5.15 7.17
C PHE A 102 8.61 -4.39 6.52
N ARG A 103 9.84 -4.45 7.06
CA ARG A 103 11.03 -3.85 6.44
C ARG A 103 11.39 -4.51 5.10
N HIS A 104 11.18 -5.82 4.95
CA HIS A 104 11.38 -6.50 3.67
C HIS A 104 10.35 -6.04 2.62
N VAL A 105 9.09 -5.85 3.02
CA VAL A 105 8.06 -5.24 2.16
C VAL A 105 8.44 -3.79 1.81
N GLU A 106 8.87 -2.99 2.77
CA GLU A 106 9.33 -1.61 2.55
C GLU A 106 10.46 -1.54 1.51
N THR A 107 11.42 -2.45 1.61
CA THR A 107 12.54 -2.57 0.66
C THR A 107 12.02 -2.80 -0.76
N THR A 108 11.03 -3.68 -0.92
CA THR A 108 10.41 -3.99 -2.21
C THR A 108 9.62 -2.80 -2.77
N LEU A 109 8.82 -2.14 -1.93
CA LEU A 109 8.05 -0.95 -2.31
C LEU A 109 8.98 0.20 -2.74
N THR A 110 10.06 0.43 -1.98
CA THR A 110 11.06 1.45 -2.27
C THR A 110 11.76 1.19 -3.60
N ALA A 111 12.19 -0.05 -3.86
CA ALA A 111 12.78 -0.45 -5.14
C ALA A 111 11.80 -0.25 -6.31
N ALA A 112 10.50 -0.40 -6.05
CA ALA A 112 9.46 -0.13 -7.03
C ALA A 112 9.07 1.36 -7.13
N ARG A 113 9.74 2.30 -6.45
CA ARG A 113 9.41 3.75 -6.45
C ARG A 113 8.01 4.04 -5.87
N THR A 114 7.62 3.33 -4.81
CA THR A 114 6.39 3.56 -4.03
C THR A 114 6.66 3.34 -2.54
N SER A 115 5.63 3.37 -1.70
CA SER A 115 5.76 3.21 -0.24
C SER A 115 4.46 2.71 0.39
N PHE A 116 4.48 2.45 1.70
CA PHE A 116 3.30 2.04 2.47
C PHE A 116 2.14 3.04 2.44
N SER A 117 2.37 4.33 2.16
CA SER A 117 1.28 5.30 2.05
C SER A 117 0.33 5.00 0.88
N ARG A 118 0.87 4.36 -0.18
CA ARG A 118 0.15 3.96 -1.39
C ARG A 118 -0.21 2.48 -1.41
N VAL A 119 0.02 1.74 -0.33
CA VAL A 119 -0.50 0.37 -0.17
C VAL A 119 -2.00 0.45 0.08
N VAL A 120 -2.75 -0.34 -0.68
CA VAL A 120 -4.22 -0.30 -0.70
C VAL A 120 -4.86 -1.65 -0.42
N ASN A 121 -4.09 -2.74 -0.52
CA ASN A 121 -4.51 -4.07 -0.09
C ASN A 121 -3.40 -4.77 0.68
N MET A 122 -3.76 -5.56 1.69
CA MET A 122 -2.84 -6.44 2.39
C MET A 122 -3.55 -7.67 2.97
N VAL A 123 -3.04 -8.87 2.69
CA VAL A 123 -3.44 -10.13 3.33
C VAL A 123 -2.26 -10.68 4.13
N VAL A 124 -2.49 -10.93 5.41
CA VAL A 124 -1.45 -11.36 6.36
C VAL A 124 -1.83 -12.69 6.99
N PHE A 125 -0.85 -13.58 7.13
CA PHE A 125 -0.97 -14.83 7.85
C PHE A 125 -0.16 -14.74 9.14
N LEU A 126 -0.76 -15.11 10.26
CA LEU A 126 -0.11 -15.20 11.57
C LEU A 126 -0.21 -16.63 12.09
N THR A 127 0.89 -17.16 12.64
CA THR A 127 0.89 -18.52 13.23
C THR A 127 0.24 -18.59 14.61
N ASN A 128 0.03 -17.43 15.26
CA ASN A 128 -0.67 -17.35 16.53
C ASN A 128 -1.48 -16.05 16.63
N MET A 129 -2.81 -16.18 16.61
CA MET A 129 -3.76 -15.06 16.68
C MET A 129 -3.88 -14.44 18.08
N ASP A 130 -3.38 -15.08 19.14
CA ASP A 130 -3.31 -14.48 20.48
C ASP A 130 -2.39 -13.24 20.50
N ASN A 131 -1.54 -13.08 19.48
CA ASN A 131 -0.65 -11.93 19.30
C ASN A 131 -1.29 -10.79 18.49
N TRP A 132 -2.62 -10.74 18.39
CA TRP A 132 -3.35 -9.72 17.63
C TRP A 132 -2.92 -8.28 17.96
N GLU A 133 -2.81 -7.94 19.25
CA GLU A 133 -2.46 -6.58 19.68
C GLU A 133 -1.03 -6.22 19.30
N LYS A 134 -0.10 -7.15 19.52
CA LYS A 134 1.32 -7.05 19.15
C LYS A 134 1.52 -6.86 17.65
N PHE A 135 0.80 -7.63 16.83
CA PHE A 135 0.82 -7.44 15.37
C PHE A 135 0.32 -6.04 15.00
N ASN A 136 -0.79 -5.59 15.58
CA ASN A 136 -1.34 -4.28 15.25
C ASN A 136 -0.47 -3.11 15.76
N GLU A 137 0.31 -3.31 16.81
CA GLU A 137 1.35 -2.37 17.24
C GLU A 137 2.39 -2.17 16.14
N VAL A 138 3.03 -3.25 15.68
CA VAL A 138 4.02 -3.18 14.59
C VAL A 138 3.39 -2.66 13.30
N PHE A 139 2.19 -3.11 12.94
CA PHE A 139 1.48 -2.65 11.75
C PHE A 139 1.36 -1.12 11.68
N ARG A 140 1.07 -0.47 12.82
CA ARG A 140 0.93 0.99 12.91
C ARG A 140 2.25 1.74 12.77
N GLU A 141 3.39 1.09 12.98
CA GLU A 141 4.71 1.69 12.77
C GLU A 141 4.98 1.93 11.26
N PHE A 142 4.45 1.06 10.39
CA PHE A 142 4.76 1.07 8.96
C PHE A 142 3.63 1.60 8.07
N VAL A 143 2.36 1.37 8.45
CA VAL A 143 1.22 1.60 7.57
C VAL A 143 0.44 2.86 8.00
N PRO A 144 0.70 4.04 7.38
CA PRO A 144 0.09 5.30 7.80
C PRO A 144 -1.40 5.39 7.44
N HIS A 145 -1.80 4.71 6.36
CA HIS A 145 -3.18 4.66 5.89
C HIS A 145 -3.59 3.20 5.74
N ARG A 146 -4.70 2.83 6.37
CA ARG A 146 -5.09 1.41 6.48
C ARG A 146 -5.64 0.91 5.14
N PRO A 147 -4.99 -0.08 4.48
CA PRO A 147 -5.50 -0.70 3.27
C PRO A 147 -6.74 -1.56 3.55
N CYS A 148 -7.37 -2.06 2.49
CA CYS A 148 -8.21 -3.25 2.57
C CYS A 148 -7.37 -4.38 3.16
N ARG A 149 -7.78 -4.92 4.31
CA ARG A 149 -6.93 -5.82 5.09
C ARG A 149 -7.66 -7.07 5.54
N ALA A 150 -7.02 -8.22 5.32
CA ALA A 150 -7.36 -9.47 5.98
C ALA A 150 -6.15 -9.98 6.79
N VAL A 151 -6.42 -10.52 7.97
CA VAL A 151 -5.40 -11.19 8.79
C VAL A 151 -5.97 -12.54 9.21
N ILE A 152 -5.24 -13.61 8.90
CA ILE A 152 -5.72 -14.98 8.96
C ILE A 152 -4.79 -15.79 9.87
N GLY A 153 -5.37 -16.55 10.79
CA GLY A 153 -4.62 -17.53 11.59
C GLY A 153 -4.28 -18.76 10.77
N THR A 154 -3.05 -19.26 10.89
CA THR A 154 -2.58 -20.50 10.24
C THR A 154 -1.83 -21.39 11.22
N THR A 155 -1.77 -22.70 10.94
CA THR A 155 -1.01 -23.67 11.75
C THR A 155 0.47 -23.72 11.40
N GLY A 156 0.89 -23.05 10.32
CA GLY A 156 2.29 -22.98 9.90
C GLY A 156 2.51 -22.13 8.65
N LEU A 157 3.78 -21.87 8.37
CA LEU A 157 4.28 -21.14 7.20
C LEU A 157 5.38 -21.99 6.51
N ALA A 158 6.07 -21.44 5.52
CA ALA A 158 7.11 -22.13 4.76
C ALA A 158 8.23 -22.74 5.64
N GLN A 159 8.50 -22.17 6.82
CA GLN A 159 9.40 -22.71 7.82
C GLN A 159 8.77 -22.60 9.21
N LYS A 160 8.96 -23.63 10.04
CA LYS A 160 8.37 -23.70 11.40
C LYS A 160 8.65 -22.47 12.29
N PRO A 161 9.83 -21.83 12.27
CA PRO A 161 10.11 -20.72 13.18
C PRO A 161 9.53 -19.36 12.74
N LEU A 162 8.96 -19.28 11.54
CA LEU A 162 8.35 -18.04 11.02
C LEU A 162 7.03 -17.75 11.72
N ALA A 163 6.82 -16.48 12.10
CA ALA A 163 5.61 -16.06 12.80
C ALA A 163 4.60 -15.28 11.94
N ILE A 164 5.03 -14.77 10.78
CA ILE A 164 4.26 -13.89 9.91
C ILE A 164 4.60 -14.14 8.44
N GLU A 165 3.60 -14.03 7.59
CA GLU A 165 3.78 -13.85 6.15
C GLU A 165 2.76 -12.85 5.62
N ILE A 166 3.22 -11.85 4.86
CA ILE A 166 2.35 -10.98 4.06
C ILE A 166 2.26 -11.65 2.68
N VAL A 167 1.11 -12.26 2.37
CA VAL A 167 0.93 -13.13 1.20
C VAL A 167 0.37 -12.40 -0.02
N ASP A 168 -0.36 -11.31 0.21
CA ASP A 168 -0.84 -10.40 -0.82
C ASP A 168 -0.65 -8.97 -0.32
N CYS A 169 -0.04 -8.13 -1.14
CA CYS A 169 0.17 -6.72 -0.86
C CYS A 169 0.39 -6.02 -2.19
N PHE A 170 -0.44 -5.02 -2.49
CA PHE A 170 -0.22 -4.18 -3.65
C PHE A 170 -0.38 -2.70 -3.34
N ALA A 171 0.39 -1.92 -4.09
CA ALA A 171 0.44 -0.48 -4.04
C ALA A 171 0.36 0.11 -5.45
N TYR A 172 0.26 1.42 -5.53
CA TYR A 172 0.31 2.14 -6.80
C TYR A 172 1.55 3.02 -6.92
N ARG A 173 1.95 3.26 -8.16
CA ARG A 173 2.90 4.32 -8.53
C ARG A 173 2.52 4.89 -9.89
N VAL A 174 3.10 6.02 -10.24
CA VAL A 174 3.05 6.52 -11.62
C VAL A 174 4.16 5.89 -12.45
N SER A 175 3.88 5.60 -13.71
CA SER A 175 4.88 5.11 -14.68
C SER A 175 5.42 6.25 -15.54
N ASP A 176 6.66 6.06 -16.02
CA ASP A 176 7.34 6.99 -16.92
C ASP A 176 6.60 7.06 -18.26
#